data_AF-A0A6P8DU08-F1
#
_entry.id   AF-A0A6P8DU08-F1
#
_cell.length_a   1.000
_cell.length_b   1.000
_cell.length_c   1.000
_cell.angle_alpha   90.00
_cell.angle_beta   90.00
_cell.angle_gamma   90.00
#
_symmetry.space_group_name_H-M   'P 1'
#
loop_
_entity.id
_entity.type
_entity.pdbx_description
1 polymer ?
#
loop_
_entity_poly.entity_id
_entity_poly.type
_entity_poly.pdbx_seq_one_letter_code
_entity_poly.pdbx_strand_id
1 'polypeptide(L)'
;MEGGFLTEMPKGLEIDRSLGARNQPVVEAVGSGSFGCSHYRRNCKIRAPCCNEVFDCRHCHNEAKNSIDTKPDDRHDVPRHEVKKIICSRCGTEQDVQQNCINCGVCMGKYFCAKCKFFDDDISKLQYHCDECGICRTGGKENFFHCKKCGCCYSKSMRDAHQCVERAMHHNCPVCFEFLFDTMKDITVLPCGHTIHLECLKEMEQHYRYSCPVCSKSICDMSNLWRKLDQEIEKTPMPAMYQNKMVWILCNDCGIQSQVQFHVVAHKCQSCRSYNTRQTRGGPQDSSRSMGVSKMLR
;
A
#
# COMPACT_ATOMS: atom_id res chain seq x y z
N MET A 1 -7.52 4.65 42.73
CA MET A 1 -7.12 5.95 42.15
C MET A 1 -6.71 5.69 40.72
N GLU A 2 -7.62 6.01 39.82
CA GLU A 2 -7.48 5.84 38.38
C GLU A 2 -6.42 6.81 37.86
N GLY A 3 -5.27 6.28 37.44
CA GLY A 3 -4.22 7.03 36.76
C GLY A 3 -4.16 6.58 35.30
N GLY A 4 -5.03 7.14 34.47
CA GLY A 4 -5.01 6.92 33.03
C GLY A 4 -3.67 7.36 32.43
N PHE A 5 -2.96 6.40 31.86
CA PHE A 5 -1.64 6.55 31.23
C PHE A 5 -1.79 7.29 29.90
N LEU A 6 -1.89 8.63 29.92
CA LEU A 6 -1.78 9.44 28.70
C LEU A 6 -0.31 9.51 28.29
N THR A 7 0.12 8.51 27.52
CA THR A 7 1.45 8.49 26.90
C THR A 7 1.55 9.59 25.86
N GLU A 8 2.51 10.50 26.01
CA GLU A 8 3.03 11.24 24.86
C GLU A 8 3.55 10.22 23.84
N MET A 9 2.83 10.17 22.71
CA MET A 9 3.03 9.31 21.55
C MET A 9 4.35 9.63 20.84
N PRO A 10 5.00 8.65 20.18
CA PRO A 10 6.08 8.97 19.24
C PRO A 10 5.55 9.98 18.22
N LYS A 11 6.36 11.02 17.92
CA LYS A 11 6.03 11.96 16.85
C LYS A 11 5.78 11.13 15.59
N GLY A 12 4.62 11.34 14.95
CA GLY A 12 4.21 10.58 13.77
C GLY A 12 5.31 10.56 12.71
N LEU A 13 5.27 9.56 11.81
CA LEU A 13 6.22 9.51 10.70
C LEU A 13 6.27 10.88 10.01
N GLU A 14 7.46 11.48 9.89
CA GLU A 14 7.69 12.44 8.82
C GLU A 14 7.59 11.65 7.52
N ILE A 15 6.36 11.55 7.01
CA ILE A 15 6.06 10.91 5.74
C ILE A 15 6.84 11.72 4.71
N ASP A 16 7.84 11.12 4.07
CA ASP A 16 8.44 11.71 2.89
C ASP A 16 7.31 11.94 1.88
N ARG A 17 6.93 13.20 1.71
CA ARG A 17 5.84 13.64 0.82
C ARG A 17 6.24 13.52 -0.66
N SER A 18 7.28 12.76 -0.98
CA SER A 18 7.73 12.48 -2.34
C SER A 18 6.82 11.50 -3.10
N LEU A 19 5.82 10.91 -2.43
CA LEU A 19 4.74 10.11 -2.99
C LEU A 19 3.38 10.71 -2.59
N GLY A 20 2.74 11.43 -3.51
CA GLY A 20 1.37 11.94 -3.33
C GLY A 20 1.26 13.42 -3.68
N ALA A 21 0.69 13.70 -4.85
CA ALA A 21 0.36 15.05 -5.29
C ALA A 21 -0.67 15.69 -4.34
N ARG A 22 -0.54 17.00 -4.15
CA ARG A 22 -1.31 17.83 -3.20
C ARG A 22 -2.81 17.78 -3.48
N ASN A 23 -3.62 17.41 -2.49
CA ASN A 23 -5.06 17.70 -2.47
C ASN A 23 -5.27 19.19 -2.13
N GLN A 24 -5.90 19.94 -3.03
CA GLN A 24 -6.52 21.24 -2.74
C GLN A 24 -8.03 21.05 -2.55
N PRO A 25 -8.69 21.89 -1.73
CA PRO A 25 -10.11 21.76 -1.44
C PRO A 25 -10.95 22.02 -2.70
N VAL A 26 -11.95 21.17 -2.91
CA VAL A 26 -12.92 21.30 -3.99
C VAL A 26 -13.84 22.48 -3.66
N VAL A 27 -13.72 23.56 -4.42
CA VAL A 27 -14.71 24.63 -4.42
C VAL A 27 -15.92 24.16 -5.23
N GLU A 28 -17.08 24.03 -4.57
CA GLU A 28 -18.35 23.78 -5.23
C GLU A 28 -18.71 24.99 -6.10
N ALA A 29 -18.71 24.79 -7.42
CA ALA A 29 -19.29 25.71 -8.37
C ALA A 29 -20.54 25.06 -8.98
N VAL A 30 -21.69 25.64 -8.64
CA VAL A 30 -23.01 25.26 -9.12
C VAL A 30 -23.16 25.56 -10.62
N GLY A 31 -23.62 24.56 -11.38
CA GLY A 31 -24.39 24.77 -12.62
C GLY A 31 -23.70 24.50 -13.96
N SER A 32 -23.68 23.22 -14.40
CA SER A 32 -23.97 22.74 -15.77
C SER A 32 -23.62 21.25 -15.87
N GLY A 33 -24.61 20.38 -16.12
CA GLY A 33 -24.56 18.90 -16.01
C GLY A 33 -23.20 18.23 -16.21
N SER A 34 -22.59 17.77 -15.11
CA SER A 34 -21.29 17.09 -15.11
C SER A 34 -21.47 15.60 -15.40
N PHE A 35 -21.13 15.16 -16.61
CA PHE A 35 -21.05 13.73 -16.92
C PHE A 35 -19.79 13.10 -16.30
N GLY A 36 -19.92 11.87 -15.81
CA GLY A 36 -18.83 11.12 -15.17
C GLY A 36 -19.24 10.56 -13.82
N CYS A 37 -18.26 10.36 -12.96
CA CYS A 37 -18.41 9.85 -11.59
C CYS A 37 -17.38 10.51 -10.66
N SER A 38 -17.39 10.13 -9.38
CA SER A 38 -16.39 10.57 -8.39
C SER A 38 -14.96 10.16 -8.77
N HIS A 39 -14.78 9.09 -9.56
CA HIS A 39 -13.45 8.64 -9.97
C HIS A 39 -12.90 9.46 -11.16
N TYR A 40 -13.73 9.69 -12.18
CA TYR A 40 -13.31 10.31 -13.45
C TYR A 40 -14.40 11.20 -14.03
N ARG A 41 -13.98 12.35 -14.58
CA ARG A 41 -14.87 13.24 -15.34
C ARG A 41 -14.85 12.81 -16.79
N ARG A 42 -15.97 12.40 -17.38
CA ARG A 42 -16.00 11.90 -18.76
C ARG A 42 -17.39 11.89 -19.35
N ASN A 43 -17.50 12.02 -20.68
CA ASN A 43 -18.79 12.07 -21.39
C ASN A 43 -19.23 10.69 -21.93
N CYS A 44 -18.78 9.60 -21.31
CA CYS A 44 -19.19 8.24 -21.69
C CYS A 44 -19.30 7.27 -20.51
N LYS A 45 -20.16 6.26 -20.67
CA LYS A 45 -20.25 5.05 -19.84
C LYS A 45 -19.58 3.88 -20.53
N ILE A 46 -19.12 2.89 -19.78
CA ILE A 46 -18.58 1.63 -20.33
C ILE A 46 -19.65 0.55 -20.32
N ARG A 47 -19.64 -0.32 -21.33
CA ARG A 47 -20.28 -1.64 -21.22
C ARG A 47 -19.24 -2.62 -20.69
N ALA A 48 -19.48 -3.15 -19.50
CA ALA A 48 -18.55 -4.04 -18.83
C ALA A 48 -18.54 -5.41 -19.54
N PRO A 49 -17.41 -5.87 -20.11
CA PRO A 49 -17.35 -7.14 -20.86
C PRO A 49 -17.60 -8.38 -19.99
N CYS A 50 -17.44 -8.29 -18.68
CA CYS A 50 -17.65 -9.38 -17.74
C CYS A 50 -19.14 -9.74 -17.55
N CYS A 51 -20.04 -8.75 -17.56
CA CYS A 51 -21.46 -8.93 -17.22
C CYS A 51 -22.42 -8.20 -18.17
N ASN A 52 -21.91 -7.51 -19.19
CA ASN A 52 -22.64 -6.66 -20.14
C ASN A 52 -23.43 -5.49 -19.53
N GLU A 53 -23.29 -5.23 -18.24
CA GLU A 53 -23.91 -4.08 -17.58
C GLU A 53 -23.19 -2.76 -17.92
N VAL A 54 -23.91 -1.65 -17.74
CA VAL A 54 -23.43 -0.31 -18.09
C VAL A 54 -23.09 0.47 -16.83
N PHE A 55 -21.85 0.98 -16.77
CA PHE A 55 -21.35 1.73 -15.62
C PHE A 55 -20.62 3.01 -16.02
N ASP A 56 -20.70 4.01 -15.14
CA ASP A 56 -20.01 5.28 -15.34
C ASP A 56 -18.50 5.17 -15.25
N CYS A 57 -17.90 4.11 -14.70
CA CYS A 57 -16.51 3.67 -14.93
C CYS A 57 -16.24 2.26 -14.39
N ARG A 58 -15.01 1.76 -14.58
CA ARG A 58 -14.60 0.45 -14.04
C ARG A 58 -14.64 0.41 -12.51
N HIS A 59 -14.33 1.52 -11.83
CA HIS A 59 -14.35 1.58 -10.37
C HIS A 59 -15.77 1.59 -9.85
N CYS A 60 -16.70 2.35 -10.46
CA CYS A 60 -18.13 2.26 -10.15
C CYS A 60 -18.65 0.82 -10.29
N HIS A 61 -18.24 0.10 -11.34
CA HIS A 61 -18.58 -1.31 -11.51
C HIS A 61 -18.01 -2.15 -10.37
N ASN A 62 -16.70 -2.10 -10.14
CA ASN A 62 -16.03 -2.95 -9.14
C ASN A 62 -16.53 -2.66 -7.72
N GLU A 63 -16.84 -1.40 -7.39
CA GLU A 63 -17.45 -1.03 -6.11
C GLU A 63 -18.85 -1.62 -5.97
N ALA A 64 -19.68 -1.54 -7.02
CA ALA A 64 -21.02 -2.11 -7.00
C ALA A 64 -21.00 -3.65 -6.92
N LYS A 65 -20.11 -4.31 -7.70
CA LYS A 65 -20.02 -5.78 -7.80
C LYS A 65 -19.22 -6.45 -6.69
N ASN A 66 -18.38 -5.71 -5.96
CA ASN A 66 -17.66 -6.23 -4.79
C ASN A 66 -18.20 -5.67 -3.46
N SER A 67 -19.41 -5.08 -3.47
CA SER A 67 -20.07 -4.62 -2.25
C SER A 67 -20.41 -5.82 -1.34
N ILE A 68 -20.61 -5.53 -0.05
CA ILE A 68 -20.97 -6.56 0.92
C ILE A 68 -22.33 -7.20 0.62
N ASP A 69 -23.23 -6.44 0.01
CA ASP A 69 -24.57 -6.87 -0.38
C ASP A 69 -24.55 -7.76 -1.64
N THR A 70 -23.42 -7.83 -2.34
CA THR A 70 -23.27 -8.70 -3.51
C THR A 70 -22.91 -10.12 -3.10
N LYS A 71 -23.66 -11.09 -3.64
CA LYS A 71 -23.40 -12.52 -3.45
C LYS A 71 -21.94 -12.85 -3.82
N PRO A 72 -21.23 -13.66 -3.03
CA PRO A 72 -19.83 -13.99 -3.29
C PRO A 72 -19.55 -14.48 -4.72
N ASP A 73 -20.45 -15.29 -5.28
CA ASP A 73 -20.29 -15.86 -6.64
C ASP A 73 -20.47 -14.82 -7.76
N ASP A 74 -21.13 -13.70 -7.46
CA ASP A 74 -21.34 -12.60 -8.41
C ASP A 74 -20.26 -11.52 -8.31
N ARG A 75 -19.26 -11.67 -7.41
CA ARG A 75 -18.18 -10.69 -7.23
C ARG A 75 -17.15 -10.81 -8.34
N HIS A 76 -16.89 -9.70 -9.01
CA HIS A 76 -15.93 -9.67 -10.11
C HIS A 76 -15.52 -8.24 -10.46
N ASP A 77 -14.36 -8.15 -11.10
CA ASP A 77 -13.79 -6.90 -11.61
C ASP A 77 -13.89 -6.79 -13.12
N VAL A 78 -13.98 -5.57 -13.63
CA VAL A 78 -13.89 -5.32 -15.06
C VAL A 78 -12.48 -5.66 -15.58
N PRO A 79 -12.32 -6.53 -16.59
CA PRO A 79 -11.07 -6.69 -17.31
C PRO A 79 -10.83 -5.44 -18.19
N ARG A 80 -10.12 -4.45 -17.64
CA ARG A 80 -10.05 -3.08 -18.17
C ARG A 80 -9.65 -2.97 -19.65
N HIS A 81 -8.77 -3.85 -20.12
CA HIS A 81 -8.24 -3.81 -21.49
C HIS A 81 -9.21 -4.43 -22.51
N GLU A 82 -10.21 -5.17 -22.04
CA GLU A 82 -11.18 -5.88 -22.88
C GLU A 82 -12.46 -5.07 -23.15
N VAL A 83 -12.57 -3.86 -22.59
CA VAL A 83 -13.70 -2.97 -22.87
C VAL A 83 -13.71 -2.60 -24.36
N LYS A 84 -14.77 -3.00 -25.07
CA LYS A 84 -14.94 -2.75 -26.52
C LYS A 84 -15.99 -1.69 -26.84
N LYS A 85 -17.03 -1.58 -26.01
CA LYS A 85 -18.17 -0.69 -26.25
C LYS A 85 -18.30 0.37 -25.15
N ILE A 86 -18.68 1.57 -25.57
CA ILE A 86 -18.97 2.72 -24.71
C ILE A 86 -20.29 3.37 -25.15
N ILE A 87 -20.96 4.00 -24.21
CA ILE A 87 -22.25 4.68 -24.43
C ILE A 87 -22.02 6.18 -24.19
N CYS A 88 -22.33 7.01 -25.18
CA CYS A 88 -22.22 8.46 -25.06
C CYS A 88 -23.21 8.99 -24.00
N SER A 89 -22.71 9.68 -22.98
CA SER A 89 -23.57 10.20 -21.91
C SER A 89 -24.45 11.38 -22.37
N ARG A 90 -24.10 12.03 -23.49
CA ARG A 90 -24.83 13.18 -24.05
C ARG A 90 -26.02 12.79 -24.92
N CYS A 91 -25.85 11.80 -25.81
CA CYS A 91 -26.86 11.43 -26.82
C CYS A 91 -27.30 9.96 -26.74
N GLY A 92 -26.75 9.15 -25.83
CA GLY A 92 -27.12 7.75 -25.65
C GLY A 92 -26.57 6.78 -26.70
N THR A 93 -25.83 7.25 -27.70
CA THR A 93 -25.28 6.37 -28.75
C THR A 93 -24.27 5.39 -28.17
N GLU A 94 -24.51 4.09 -28.39
CA GLU A 94 -23.53 3.02 -28.15
C GLU A 94 -22.61 2.86 -29.35
N GLN A 95 -21.30 2.76 -29.11
CA GLN A 95 -20.27 2.73 -30.15
C GLN A 95 -19.01 1.99 -29.68
N ASP A 96 -18.12 1.67 -30.62
CA ASP A 96 -16.78 1.18 -30.30
C ASP A 96 -15.94 2.25 -29.59
N VAL A 97 -14.97 1.78 -28.78
CA VAL A 97 -14.08 2.66 -28.02
C VAL A 97 -13.31 3.60 -28.94
N GLN A 98 -13.59 4.89 -28.82
CA GLN A 98 -12.93 5.97 -29.52
C GLN A 98 -13.13 7.29 -28.76
N GLN A 99 -12.31 8.29 -29.05
CA GLN A 99 -12.32 9.54 -28.28
C GLN A 99 -13.57 10.40 -28.48
N ASN A 100 -14.20 10.34 -29.65
CA ASN A 100 -15.33 11.22 -30.01
C ASN A 100 -16.60 10.41 -30.29
N CYS A 101 -17.75 10.98 -29.96
CA CYS A 101 -19.02 10.35 -30.30
C CYS A 101 -19.23 10.31 -31.82
N ILE A 102 -19.61 9.15 -32.37
CA ILE A 102 -19.87 9.00 -33.81
C ILE A 102 -21.12 9.73 -34.26
N ASN A 103 -22.06 9.96 -33.34
CA ASN A 103 -23.35 10.57 -33.65
C ASN A 103 -23.33 12.09 -33.40
N CYS A 104 -22.95 12.53 -32.20
CA CYS A 104 -22.98 13.95 -31.82
C CYS A 104 -21.61 14.64 -31.81
N GLY A 105 -20.52 13.94 -32.12
CA GLY A 105 -19.17 14.51 -32.21
C GLY A 105 -18.54 14.92 -30.87
N VAL A 106 -19.24 14.78 -29.73
CA VAL A 106 -18.70 15.21 -28.43
C VAL A 106 -17.42 14.45 -28.07
N CYS A 107 -16.42 15.16 -27.55
CA CYS A 107 -15.22 14.57 -26.98
C CYS A 107 -15.57 13.85 -25.67
N MET A 108 -15.29 12.55 -25.60
CA MET A 108 -15.63 11.68 -24.46
C MET A 108 -14.65 11.79 -23.30
N GLY A 109 -13.45 12.29 -23.56
CA GLY A 109 -12.41 12.56 -22.57
C GLY A 109 -11.28 13.36 -23.21
N LYS A 110 -10.95 14.52 -22.62
CA LYS A 110 -9.80 15.34 -23.07
C LYS A 110 -8.50 14.52 -23.08
N TYR A 111 -8.26 13.73 -22.03
CA TYR A 111 -7.29 12.66 -22.05
C TYR A 111 -7.96 11.35 -22.46
N PHE A 112 -7.44 10.72 -23.51
CA PHE A 112 -7.88 9.41 -23.98
C PHE A 112 -6.68 8.48 -24.16
N CYS A 113 -6.77 7.28 -23.59
CA CYS A 113 -5.80 6.21 -23.81
C CYS A 113 -6.47 5.01 -24.48
N ALA A 114 -6.17 4.79 -25.76
CA ALA A 114 -6.71 3.67 -26.53
C ALA A 114 -6.24 2.29 -26.03
N LYS A 115 -5.04 2.20 -25.44
CA LYS A 115 -4.52 0.95 -24.85
C LYS A 115 -5.30 0.56 -23.60
N CYS A 116 -5.52 1.51 -22.70
CA CYS A 116 -6.24 1.30 -21.43
C CYS A 116 -7.76 1.45 -21.54
N LYS A 117 -8.29 1.85 -22.70
CA LYS A 117 -9.71 2.20 -22.89
C LYS A 117 -10.18 3.26 -21.87
N PHE A 118 -9.30 4.22 -21.58
CA PHE A 118 -9.46 5.17 -20.47
C PHE A 118 -9.74 6.58 -20.96
N PHE A 119 -10.63 7.28 -20.25
CA PHE A 119 -11.14 8.62 -20.57
C PHE A 119 -11.19 9.48 -19.31
N ASP A 120 -10.62 10.67 -19.35
CA ASP A 120 -10.73 11.66 -18.29
C ASP A 120 -10.65 13.09 -18.87
N ASP A 121 -11.59 13.95 -18.50
CA ASP A 121 -11.62 15.36 -18.85
C ASP A 121 -10.79 16.21 -17.88
N ASP A 122 -10.40 15.65 -16.74
CA ASP A 122 -9.52 16.32 -15.80
C ASP A 122 -8.03 16.16 -16.16
N ILE A 123 -7.57 16.99 -17.09
CA ILE A 123 -6.16 17.01 -17.54
C ILE A 123 -5.18 17.55 -16.49
N SER A 124 -5.67 18.13 -15.38
CA SER A 124 -4.80 18.65 -14.32
C SER A 124 -4.00 17.55 -13.62
N LYS A 125 -4.48 16.30 -13.69
CA LYS A 125 -3.80 15.11 -13.17
C LYS A 125 -2.57 14.70 -13.98
N LEU A 126 -2.32 15.32 -15.14
CA LEU A 126 -1.18 15.03 -16.03
C LEU A 126 -1.05 13.52 -16.31
N GLN A 127 -2.14 12.91 -16.76
CA GLN A 127 -2.18 11.48 -17.03
C GLN A 127 -1.20 11.11 -18.15
N TYR A 128 -0.57 9.94 -18.03
CA TYR A 128 0.25 9.36 -19.08
C TYR A 128 0.18 7.84 -19.06
N HIS A 129 0.34 7.21 -20.21
CA HIS A 129 0.46 5.75 -20.29
C HIS A 129 1.92 5.33 -20.07
N CYS A 130 2.14 4.38 -19.18
CA CYS A 130 3.43 3.70 -19.05
C CYS A 130 3.35 2.34 -19.75
N ASP A 131 4.06 2.20 -20.88
CA ASP A 131 4.06 0.97 -21.67
C ASP A 131 4.59 -0.23 -20.88
N GLU A 132 5.61 -0.02 -20.04
CA GLU A 132 6.21 -1.07 -19.21
C GLU A 132 5.26 -1.54 -18.09
N CYS A 133 4.40 -0.66 -17.57
CA CYS A 133 3.37 -1.06 -16.60
C CYS A 133 2.08 -1.58 -17.27
N GLY A 134 1.86 -1.23 -18.55
CA GLY A 134 0.60 -1.52 -19.25
C GLY A 134 -0.62 -0.73 -18.74
N ILE A 135 -0.42 0.32 -17.93
CA ILE A 135 -1.50 1.13 -17.32
C ILE A 135 -1.22 2.63 -17.37
N CYS A 136 -2.28 3.43 -17.28
CA CYS A 136 -2.17 4.88 -17.12
C CYS A 136 -1.77 5.23 -15.69
N ARG A 137 -0.86 6.20 -15.55
CA ARG A 137 -0.44 6.83 -14.29
C ARG A 137 -0.74 8.32 -14.34
N THR A 138 -0.64 9.01 -13.21
CA THR A 138 -0.84 10.46 -13.05
C THR A 138 0.45 11.14 -12.63
N GLY A 139 0.50 12.47 -12.72
CA GLY A 139 1.62 13.29 -12.25
C GLY A 139 2.67 13.64 -13.31
N GLY A 140 2.42 13.38 -14.60
CA GLY A 140 3.28 13.79 -15.72
C GLY A 140 4.40 12.80 -16.01
N LYS A 141 4.52 12.36 -17.27
CA LYS A 141 5.52 11.37 -17.70
C LYS A 141 6.96 11.82 -17.38
N GLU A 142 7.18 13.12 -17.46
CA GLU A 142 8.45 13.79 -17.20
C GLU A 142 8.86 13.77 -15.73
N ASN A 143 7.95 13.54 -14.78
CA ASN A 143 8.27 13.50 -13.35
C ASN A 143 8.55 12.08 -12.84
N PHE A 144 8.31 11.07 -13.66
CA PHE A 144 8.41 9.66 -13.27
C PHE A 144 9.43 8.89 -14.13
N PHE A 145 9.87 7.75 -13.60
CA PHE A 145 10.61 6.75 -14.35
C PHE A 145 10.09 5.35 -14.00
N HIS A 146 10.19 4.42 -14.94
CA HIS A 146 9.89 3.02 -14.68
C HIS A 146 11.16 2.31 -14.18
N CYS A 147 11.08 1.64 -13.04
CA CYS A 147 12.14 0.78 -12.54
C CYS A 147 11.85 -0.66 -12.96
N LYS A 148 12.59 -1.18 -13.94
CA LYS A 148 12.38 -2.53 -14.49
C LYS A 148 12.46 -3.66 -13.45
N LYS A 149 13.39 -3.54 -12.50
CA LYS A 149 13.56 -4.53 -11.44
C LYS A 149 12.38 -4.51 -10.45
N CYS A 150 11.92 -3.34 -10.04
CA CYS A 150 10.72 -3.25 -9.21
C CYS A 150 9.42 -3.55 -9.98
N GLY A 151 9.43 -3.35 -11.30
CA GLY A 151 8.26 -3.44 -12.16
C GLY A 151 7.26 -2.30 -11.95
N CYS A 152 7.68 -1.13 -11.46
CA CYS A 152 6.75 -0.02 -11.15
C CYS A 152 7.33 1.36 -11.46
N CYS A 153 6.44 2.35 -11.55
CA CYS A 153 6.79 3.75 -11.76
C CYS A 153 7.04 4.46 -10.44
N TYR A 154 8.18 5.16 -10.35
CA TYR A 154 8.55 5.99 -9.21
C TYR A 154 8.78 7.43 -9.67
N SER A 155 8.62 8.39 -8.74
CA SER A 155 9.07 9.76 -8.95
C SER A 155 10.58 9.78 -9.26
N LYS A 156 11.00 10.62 -10.20
CA LYS A 156 12.43 10.81 -10.52
C LYS A 156 13.26 11.26 -9.32
N SER A 157 12.65 11.89 -8.31
CA SER A 157 13.32 12.22 -7.04
C SER A 157 13.84 10.99 -6.29
N MET A 158 13.26 9.81 -6.53
CA MET A 158 13.63 8.56 -5.86
C MET A 158 14.61 7.70 -6.66
N ARG A 159 15.10 8.16 -7.82
CA ARG A 159 15.93 7.35 -8.72
C ARG A 159 17.11 6.69 -8.01
N ASP A 160 17.82 7.46 -7.20
CA ASP A 160 19.06 7.02 -6.54
C ASP A 160 18.85 6.65 -5.06
N ALA A 161 17.66 6.95 -4.51
CA ALA A 161 17.36 6.75 -3.09
C ALA A 161 16.53 5.48 -2.81
N HIS A 162 15.75 5.00 -3.77
CA HIS A 162 14.85 3.86 -3.51
C HIS A 162 15.61 2.55 -3.35
N GLN A 163 15.28 1.78 -2.32
CA GLN A 163 15.76 0.41 -2.18
C GLN A 163 15.01 -0.48 -3.18
N CYS A 164 15.70 -0.85 -4.25
CA CYS A 164 15.12 -1.61 -5.35
C CYS A 164 14.86 -3.08 -4.99
N VAL A 165 13.61 -3.37 -4.64
CA VAL A 165 13.10 -4.72 -4.35
C VAL A 165 12.30 -5.22 -5.54
N GLU A 166 12.56 -6.47 -5.95
CA GLU A 166 11.85 -7.06 -7.08
C GLU A 166 10.35 -7.11 -6.82
N ARG A 167 9.56 -6.65 -7.80
CA ARG A 167 8.08 -6.71 -7.75
C ARG A 167 7.49 -6.10 -6.47
N ALA A 168 8.10 -5.02 -5.95
CA ALA A 168 7.78 -4.39 -4.68
C ALA A 168 6.31 -3.96 -4.48
N MET A 169 5.51 -3.86 -5.54
CA MET A 169 4.08 -3.50 -5.47
C MET A 169 3.14 -4.58 -6.02
N HIS A 170 3.67 -5.72 -6.49
CA HIS A 170 2.86 -6.80 -7.06
C HIS A 170 2.42 -7.78 -5.97
N HIS A 171 1.81 -7.27 -4.93
CA HIS A 171 1.22 -8.05 -3.86
C HIS A 171 0.04 -7.28 -3.25
N ASN A 172 -0.74 -7.96 -2.41
CA ASN A 172 -1.85 -7.34 -1.69
C ASN A 172 -1.33 -6.59 -0.48
N CYS A 173 -1.98 -5.48 -0.15
CA CYS A 173 -1.74 -4.79 1.10
C CYS A 173 -1.97 -5.75 2.27
N PRO A 174 -1.02 -5.94 3.18
CA PRO A 174 -1.13 -6.85 4.32
C PRO A 174 -2.17 -6.42 5.36
N VAL A 175 -2.76 -5.23 5.22
CA VAL A 175 -3.77 -4.68 6.13
C VAL A 175 -5.18 -4.89 5.57
N CYS A 176 -5.46 -4.36 4.36
CA CYS A 176 -6.79 -4.45 3.75
C CYS A 176 -6.95 -5.57 2.70
N PHE A 177 -5.87 -6.29 2.38
CA PHE A 177 -5.84 -7.37 1.38
C PHE A 177 -6.16 -6.96 -0.07
N GLU A 178 -6.26 -5.66 -0.37
CA GLU A 178 -6.43 -5.14 -1.72
C GLU A 178 -5.09 -5.09 -2.47
N PHE A 179 -5.14 -5.31 -3.79
CA PHE A 179 -3.96 -5.32 -4.64
C PHE A 179 -3.34 -3.91 -4.81
N LEU A 180 -2.02 -3.79 -4.64
CA LEU A 180 -1.33 -2.50 -4.56
C LEU A 180 -0.96 -1.89 -5.92
N PHE A 181 -0.78 -2.69 -6.98
CA PHE A 181 -0.11 -2.21 -8.19
C PHE A 181 -0.95 -1.20 -9.00
N ASP A 182 -2.27 -1.41 -9.02
CA ASP A 182 -3.22 -0.70 -9.88
C ASP A 182 -4.41 -0.09 -9.12
N THR A 183 -4.26 0.00 -7.80
CA THR A 183 -5.11 0.77 -6.89
C THR A 183 -5.08 2.25 -7.23
N MET A 184 -6.16 2.95 -6.89
CA MET A 184 -6.24 4.42 -6.94
C MET A 184 -5.86 5.05 -5.59
N LYS A 185 -5.71 4.24 -4.54
CA LYS A 185 -5.32 4.71 -3.20
C LYS A 185 -3.84 5.05 -3.18
N ASP A 186 -3.47 6.04 -2.39
CA ASP A 186 -2.07 6.36 -2.16
C ASP A 186 -1.36 5.17 -1.51
N ILE A 187 -0.13 4.92 -1.94
CA ILE A 187 0.74 3.87 -1.43
C ILE A 187 1.95 4.50 -0.75
N THR A 188 2.52 3.79 0.21
CA THR A 188 3.73 4.19 0.91
C THR A 188 4.68 3.01 1.06
N VAL A 189 5.98 3.30 1.06
CA VAL A 189 7.04 2.34 1.31
C VAL A 189 7.48 2.51 2.76
N LEU A 190 7.32 1.46 3.57
CA LEU A 190 7.77 1.46 4.96
C LEU A 190 9.32 1.48 5.03
N PRO A 191 9.93 1.89 6.16
CA PRO A 191 11.40 1.89 6.30
C PRO A 191 12.06 0.51 6.07
N CYS A 192 11.31 -0.57 6.25
CA CYS A 192 11.75 -1.93 5.97
C CYS A 192 11.65 -2.35 4.48
N GLY A 193 11.15 -1.46 3.61
CA GLY A 193 10.97 -1.69 2.17
C GLY A 193 9.62 -2.28 1.76
N HIS A 194 8.80 -2.77 2.69
CA HIS A 194 7.46 -3.29 2.39
C HIS A 194 6.49 -2.17 2.04
N THR A 195 5.58 -2.41 1.11
CA THR A 195 4.63 -1.40 0.61
C THR A 195 3.22 -1.66 1.14
N ILE A 196 2.53 -0.60 1.56
CA ILE A 196 1.15 -0.64 2.04
C ILE A 196 0.38 0.59 1.55
N HIS A 197 -0.95 0.61 1.66
CA HIS A 197 -1.73 1.84 1.43
C HIS A 197 -1.42 2.87 2.52
N LEU A 198 -1.37 4.15 2.14
CA LEU A 198 -1.15 5.26 3.07
C LEU A 198 -2.27 5.35 4.11
N GLU A 199 -3.52 5.07 3.71
CA GLU A 199 -4.65 5.02 4.64
C GLU A 199 -4.50 3.89 5.66
N CYS A 200 -4.07 2.70 5.21
CA CYS A 200 -3.77 1.58 6.12
C CYS A 200 -2.62 1.90 7.09
N LEU A 201 -1.61 2.67 6.67
CA LEU A 201 -0.58 3.17 7.58
C LEU A 201 -1.19 4.08 8.66
N LYS A 202 -2.06 5.01 8.28
CA LYS A 202 -2.74 5.92 9.22
C LYS A 202 -3.64 5.15 10.20
N GLU A 203 -4.35 4.13 9.72
CA GLU A 203 -5.17 3.25 10.56
C GLU A 203 -4.29 2.48 11.56
N MET A 204 -3.15 1.94 11.12
CA MET A 204 -2.17 1.33 12.02
C MET A 204 -1.69 2.30 13.11
N GLU A 205 -1.41 3.55 12.76
CA GLU A 205 -1.03 4.60 13.73
C GLU A 205 -2.14 4.89 14.74
N GLN A 206 -3.39 5.00 14.28
CA GLN A 206 -4.56 5.20 15.14
C GLN A 206 -4.77 4.06 16.14
N HIS A 207 -4.43 2.83 15.76
CA HIS A 207 -4.49 1.65 16.62
C HIS A 207 -3.17 1.34 17.34
N TYR A 208 -2.22 2.28 17.37
CA TYR A 208 -0.93 2.16 18.05
C TYR A 208 -0.10 0.94 17.60
N ARG A 209 -0.22 0.54 16.32
CA ARG A 209 0.52 -0.57 15.72
C ARG A 209 1.72 -0.07 14.92
N TYR A 210 2.87 0.00 15.58
CA TYR A 210 4.11 0.52 14.98
C TYR A 210 5.06 -0.55 14.43
N SER A 211 4.54 -1.75 14.13
CA SER A 211 5.32 -2.86 13.57
C SER A 211 4.81 -3.21 12.19
N CYS A 212 5.72 -3.40 11.24
CA CYS A 212 5.39 -3.83 9.89
C CYS A 212 4.62 -5.15 9.95
N PRO A 213 3.45 -5.27 9.32
CA PRO A 213 2.65 -6.51 9.37
C PRO A 213 3.31 -7.66 8.61
N VAL A 214 4.31 -7.39 7.76
CA VAL A 214 5.02 -8.42 6.97
C VAL A 214 6.24 -8.97 7.70
N CYS A 215 7.05 -8.11 8.32
CA CYS A 215 8.35 -8.50 8.88
C CYS A 215 8.56 -8.09 10.35
N SER A 216 7.55 -7.48 10.98
CA SER A 216 7.58 -7.02 12.37
C SER A 216 8.61 -5.93 12.72
N LYS A 217 9.37 -5.40 11.75
CA LYS A 217 10.25 -4.24 11.96
C LYS A 217 9.47 -2.99 12.37
N SER A 218 10.05 -2.16 13.22
CA SER A 218 9.49 -0.85 13.55
C SER A 218 9.35 0.03 12.30
N ILE A 219 8.21 0.71 12.17
CA ILE A 219 7.90 1.54 11.00
C ILE A 219 8.17 3.03 11.23
N CYS A 220 8.48 3.44 12.44
CA CYS A 220 8.83 4.82 12.80
C CYS A 220 9.91 4.82 13.90
N ASP A 221 10.39 6.01 14.26
CA ASP A 221 11.33 6.18 15.36
C ASP A 221 10.66 5.86 16.71
N MET A 222 11.10 4.76 17.33
CA MET A 222 10.60 4.28 18.62
C MET A 222 11.50 4.70 19.78
N SER A 223 12.54 5.53 19.57
CA SER A 223 13.53 5.90 20.59
C SER A 223 12.92 6.46 21.88
N ASN A 224 11.85 7.25 21.77
CA ASN A 224 11.13 7.77 22.93
C ASN A 224 10.42 6.67 23.73
N LEU A 225 9.84 5.67 23.05
CA LEU A 225 9.23 4.52 23.73
C LEU A 225 10.29 3.64 24.39
N TRP A 226 11.42 3.40 23.71
CA TRP A 226 12.56 2.66 24.25
C TRP A 226 13.10 3.29 25.52
N ARG A 227 13.23 4.62 25.56
CA ARG A 227 13.65 5.37 26.75
C ARG A 227 12.67 5.25 27.92
N LYS A 228 11.36 5.19 27.65
CA LYS A 228 10.36 4.93 28.69
C LYS A 228 10.49 3.50 29.24
N LEU A 229 10.70 2.52 28.37
CA LEU A 229 10.94 1.13 28.78
C LEU A 229 12.21 0.97 29.62
N ASP A 230 13.28 1.72 29.30
CA ASP A 230 14.49 1.79 30.13
C ASP A 230 14.16 2.23 31.58
N GLN A 231 13.37 3.30 31.73
CA GLN A 231 12.97 3.82 33.05
C GLN A 231 12.08 2.85 33.82
N GLU A 232 11.15 2.16 33.15
CA GLU A 232 10.26 1.20 33.82
C GLU A 232 11.00 -0.07 34.25
N ILE A 233 12.02 -0.49 33.50
CA ILE A 233 12.92 -1.58 33.89
C ILE A 233 13.71 -1.20 35.14
N GLU A 234 14.27 0.01 35.19
CA GLU A 234 15.02 0.49 36.36
C GLU A 234 14.15 0.55 37.63
N LYS A 235 12.89 0.97 37.48
CA LYS A 235 11.91 1.05 38.59
C LYS A 235 11.37 -0.32 39.04
N THR A 236 11.56 -1.37 38.26
CA THR A 236 10.97 -2.70 38.49
C THR A 236 12.06 -3.76 38.68
N PRO A 237 12.83 -3.74 39.77
CA PRO A 237 13.92 -4.69 39.98
C PRO A 237 13.40 -6.13 40.02
N MET A 238 14.09 -7.03 39.31
CA MET A 238 13.69 -8.43 39.23
C MET A 238 13.89 -9.17 40.57
N PRO A 239 12.92 -10.02 41.00
CA PRO A 239 13.08 -10.87 42.17
C PRO A 239 14.34 -11.74 42.11
N ALA A 240 14.90 -12.08 43.27
CA ALA A 240 16.15 -12.85 43.39
C ALA A 240 16.19 -14.13 42.54
N MET A 241 15.07 -14.85 42.44
CA MET A 241 14.95 -16.08 41.64
C MET A 241 15.20 -15.88 40.13
N TYR A 242 15.10 -14.63 39.64
CA TYR A 242 15.28 -14.28 38.22
C TYR A 242 16.52 -13.43 37.95
N GLN A 243 17.28 -13.03 38.99
CA GLN A 243 18.43 -12.12 38.84
C GLN A 243 19.53 -12.65 37.92
N ASN A 244 19.71 -13.97 37.83
CA ASN A 244 20.70 -14.59 36.94
C ASN A 244 20.06 -15.30 35.73
N LYS A 245 18.75 -15.12 35.51
CA LYS A 245 18.03 -15.77 34.42
C LYS A 245 18.34 -15.07 33.10
N MET A 246 19.01 -15.77 32.20
CA MET A 246 19.29 -15.31 30.85
C MET A 246 18.30 -15.90 29.85
N VAL A 247 17.91 -15.11 28.84
CA VAL A 247 17.02 -15.55 27.77
C VAL A 247 17.57 -15.17 26.41
N TRP A 248 17.27 -16.01 25.42
CA TRP A 248 17.59 -15.73 24.02
C TRP A 248 16.50 -14.86 23.40
N ILE A 249 16.92 -13.84 22.66
CA ILE A 249 16.03 -12.96 21.92
C ILE A 249 16.48 -12.84 20.46
N LEU A 250 15.51 -12.62 19.57
CA LEU A 250 15.73 -12.10 18.22
C LEU A 250 15.21 -10.67 18.17
N CYS A 251 16.05 -9.72 17.76
CA CYS A 251 15.62 -8.36 17.50
C CYS A 251 15.00 -8.25 16.11
N ASN A 252 13.74 -7.80 16.03
CA ASN A 252 13.05 -7.64 14.74
C ASN A 252 13.69 -6.53 13.89
N ASP A 253 14.22 -5.47 14.51
CA ASP A 253 14.76 -4.32 13.78
C ASP A 253 16.11 -4.59 13.12
N CYS A 254 17.06 -5.15 13.87
CA CYS A 254 18.41 -5.44 13.36
C CYS A 254 18.62 -6.91 12.93
N GLY A 255 17.70 -7.82 13.26
CA GLY A 255 17.80 -9.24 12.94
C GLY A 255 18.82 -10.02 13.79
N ILE A 256 19.51 -9.37 14.73
CA ILE A 256 20.52 -10.02 15.56
C ILE A 256 19.85 -10.86 16.64
N GLN A 257 20.37 -12.08 16.80
CA GLN A 257 20.04 -12.95 17.92
C GLN A 257 21.08 -12.77 19.03
N SER A 258 20.62 -12.58 20.26
CA SER A 258 21.51 -12.36 21.40
C SER A 258 20.92 -12.94 22.69
N GLN A 259 21.79 -13.25 23.65
CA GLN A 259 21.36 -13.62 25.00
C GLN A 259 21.35 -12.36 25.89
N VAL A 260 20.27 -12.13 26.61
CA VAL A 260 20.10 -10.95 27.48
C VAL A 260 19.52 -11.35 28.82
N GLN A 261 19.68 -10.47 29.82
CA GLN A 261 19.05 -10.64 31.12
C GLN A 261 17.52 -10.67 30.97
N PHE A 262 16.87 -11.65 31.59
CA PHE A 262 15.42 -11.74 31.63
C PHE A 262 14.85 -10.60 32.46
N HIS A 263 13.86 -9.92 31.90
CA HIS A 263 13.08 -8.91 32.60
C HIS A 263 11.60 -9.05 32.26
N VAL A 264 10.72 -8.90 33.24
CA VAL A 264 9.27 -9.08 33.05
C VAL A 264 8.65 -8.03 32.11
N VAL A 265 9.21 -6.82 32.11
CA VAL A 265 8.74 -5.69 31.29
C VAL A 265 9.11 -5.85 29.81
N ALA A 266 10.39 -5.91 29.46
CA ALA A 266 10.85 -5.99 28.08
C ALA A 266 12.32 -6.42 27.99
N HIS A 267 12.75 -6.89 26.81
CA HIS A 267 14.12 -7.33 26.56
C HIS A 267 14.82 -6.42 25.55
N LYS A 268 15.90 -5.76 25.98
CA LYS A 268 16.64 -4.79 25.15
C LYS A 268 17.64 -5.49 24.24
N CYS A 269 17.61 -5.20 22.95
CA CYS A 269 18.69 -5.57 22.03
C CYS A 269 19.96 -4.79 22.37
N GLN A 270 21.08 -5.48 22.58
CA GLN A 270 22.35 -4.80 22.90
C GLN A 270 23.01 -4.13 21.70
N SER A 271 22.69 -4.57 20.48
CA SER A 271 23.26 -4.00 19.25
C SER A 271 22.60 -2.68 18.85
N CYS A 272 21.27 -2.68 18.64
CA CYS A 272 20.55 -1.49 18.17
C CYS A 272 19.73 -0.78 19.25
N ARG A 273 19.78 -1.24 20.52
CA ARG A 273 19.04 -0.66 21.67
C ARG A 273 17.51 -0.72 21.59
N SER A 274 16.96 -1.35 20.55
CA SER A 274 15.52 -1.56 20.39
C SER A 274 14.96 -2.59 21.39
N TYR A 275 13.71 -2.39 21.82
CA TYR A 275 12.93 -3.41 22.53
C TYR A 275 11.93 -4.14 21.63
N ASN A 276 11.95 -3.92 20.31
CA ASN A 276 11.20 -4.72 19.35
C ASN A 276 11.85 -6.11 19.19
N THR A 277 11.70 -6.94 20.21
CA THR A 277 12.38 -8.22 20.34
C THR A 277 11.38 -9.32 20.68
N ARG A 278 11.69 -10.56 20.29
CA ARG A 278 10.92 -11.74 20.67
C ARG A 278 11.83 -12.78 21.32
N GLN A 279 11.35 -13.45 22.36
CA GLN A 279 12.08 -14.53 23.00
C GLN A 279 12.13 -15.77 22.09
N THR A 280 13.28 -16.43 22.03
CA THR A 280 13.49 -17.66 21.25
C THR A 280 13.92 -18.80 22.17
N ARG A 281 13.81 -20.05 21.68
CA ARG A 281 14.07 -21.26 22.48
C ARG A 281 15.56 -21.63 22.64
N GLY A 282 16.50 -20.90 22.02
CA GLY A 282 17.94 -21.18 22.10
C GLY A 282 18.77 -20.40 21.08
N GLY A 283 20.11 -20.39 21.24
CA GLY A 283 21.11 -19.68 20.41
C GLY A 283 21.13 -20.09 18.93
N PRO A 284 21.87 -19.37 18.06
CA PRO A 284 21.98 -19.73 16.65
C PRO A 284 22.46 -21.18 16.51
N GLN A 285 21.75 -21.99 15.72
CA GLN A 285 22.22 -23.32 15.37
C GLN A 285 23.40 -23.17 14.41
N ASP A 286 24.60 -23.51 14.86
CA ASP A 286 25.77 -23.64 14.00
C ASP A 286 25.44 -24.64 12.88
N SER A 287 25.35 -24.11 11.66
CA SER A 287 25.14 -24.91 10.46
C SER A 287 26.45 -25.63 10.11
N SER A 288 26.75 -26.73 10.81
CA SER A 288 27.84 -27.63 10.43
C SER A 288 27.33 -29.06 10.20
N ARG A 289 27.21 -29.37 8.90
CA ARG A 289 27.24 -30.69 8.24
C ARG A 289 26.35 -31.84 8.77
N SER A 290 25.43 -32.27 7.91
CA SER A 290 25.49 -33.66 7.40
C SER A 290 25.24 -33.71 5.89
N MET A 291 26.22 -34.24 5.16
CA MET A 291 26.04 -34.77 3.82
C MET A 291 25.36 -36.14 3.92
N GLY A 292 24.51 -36.46 2.95
CA GLY A 292 23.95 -37.80 2.69
C GLY A 292 22.51 -37.92 3.20
N VAL A 293 21.52 -38.36 2.43
CA VAL A 293 21.56 -39.38 1.37
C VAL A 293 20.49 -39.09 0.33
N SER A 294 20.89 -39.03 -0.94
CA SER A 294 19.99 -39.28 -2.07
C SER A 294 19.63 -40.77 -2.12
N LYS A 295 18.36 -41.13 -2.00
CA LYS A 295 17.73 -42.21 -2.78
C LYS A 295 16.22 -42.30 -2.51
N MET A 296 15.48 -42.14 -3.61
CA MET A 296 14.31 -42.91 -4.04
C MET A 296 13.22 -43.24 -3.02
N LEU A 297 11.99 -42.84 -3.36
CA LEU A 297 10.90 -43.81 -3.54
C LEU A 297 9.95 -43.28 -4.62
N ARG A 298 9.47 -44.25 -5.41
CA ARG A 298 8.60 -44.14 -6.59
C ARG A 298 7.22 -43.60 -6.24
#